data_AF-A0A7X7XF07-F1
#
_entry.id   AF-A0A7X7XF07-F1
#
_cell.length_a   1.000
_cell.length_b   1.000
_cell.length_c   1.000
_cell.angle_alpha   90.00
_cell.angle_beta   90.00
_cell.angle_gamma   90.00
#
_symmetry.space_group_name_H-M   'P 1'
#
loop_
_entity.id
_entity.type
_entity.pdbx_description
1 polymer ?
#
loop_
_entity_poly.entity_id
_entity_poly.type
_entity_poly.pdbx_seq_one_letter_code
_entity_poly.pdbx_strand_id
1 'polypeptide(L)'
;MTTPANPVTLNVPCAGPYAAELRAAVDAALAAGRLLLDEFHRPGGPRGPRAHCPADGEAETLIRRCLGDAFPASGLRGEELPAADRPPAVAGGPVWLIDPNDGTSSFQRGWRGAAVSIALVHQGRPVLGVVYAYAARAGYGDLLAWALGAPLTRNGVVLPFPRTGAPAVVLLSQAADRKPAVNARLCAPRRYRGEPSIAYRLALAAAEEGAAAVSLNSPTDWDVAAGHALLLGAGGNLHRIDGAPVVYDALGAAAVGDCVGGTGSAPAELVRRPWAEVFGPVPHPDDAYGLLEADPARLVADAALLDRAQGCLLGQIAGDNLGAQVEFRSAAEIARLHPDGLWKLADGGQWDILAGQPTDDSELALALARSIVRTGGYDPAAAAAAYAGWFGSGPFDVGITTATALGPALAALR
;
A
#
# COMPACT_ATOMS: atom_id res chain seq x y z
N MET A 1 -14.80 21.31 -11.44
CA MET A 1 -13.74 20.28 -11.43
C MET A 1 -14.24 19.12 -12.25
N THR A 2 -13.54 18.84 -13.34
CA THR A 2 -13.89 17.84 -14.35
C THR A 2 -13.97 16.46 -13.73
N THR A 3 -15.06 15.75 -14.01
CA THR A 3 -15.20 14.30 -13.82
C THR A 3 -13.90 13.62 -14.27
N PRO A 4 -13.30 12.75 -13.47
CA PRO A 4 -12.19 11.99 -13.98
C PRO A 4 -12.67 11.10 -15.11
N ALA A 5 -11.88 11.08 -16.17
CA ALA A 5 -12.12 10.25 -17.32
C ALA A 5 -12.44 8.81 -16.88
N ASN A 6 -13.36 8.17 -17.61
CA ASN A 6 -13.42 6.72 -17.75
C ASN A 6 -11.99 6.14 -17.72
N PRO A 7 -11.73 4.92 -17.20
CA PRO A 7 -10.46 4.25 -17.47
C PRO A 7 -10.42 3.91 -18.97
N VAL A 8 -10.11 4.92 -19.76
CA VAL A 8 -9.87 4.90 -21.20
C VAL A 8 -8.51 4.27 -21.34
N THR A 9 -8.48 3.12 -22.02
CA THR A 9 -7.33 2.42 -22.60
C THR A 9 -6.00 3.09 -22.27
N LEU A 10 -5.30 2.62 -21.23
CA LEU A 10 -3.97 3.13 -20.91
C LEU A 10 -3.04 2.76 -22.06
N ASN A 11 -2.54 3.78 -22.78
CA ASN A 11 -1.54 3.55 -23.82
C ASN A 11 -0.18 3.36 -23.16
N VAL A 12 0.13 2.13 -22.74
CA VAL A 12 1.44 1.77 -22.21
C VAL A 12 2.42 1.67 -23.39
N PRO A 13 3.57 2.39 -23.37
CA PRO A 13 4.60 2.23 -24.38
C PRO A 13 5.12 0.78 -24.38
N CYS A 14 4.83 0.05 -25.46
CA CYS A 14 5.24 -1.34 -25.61
C CYS A 14 6.28 -1.44 -26.74
N ALA A 15 7.54 -1.64 -26.38
CA ALA A 15 8.62 -1.97 -27.30
C ALA A 15 9.31 -3.27 -26.85
N GLY A 16 10.08 -3.90 -27.73
CA GLY A 16 10.82 -5.11 -27.40
C GLY A 16 10.04 -6.43 -27.57
N PRO A 17 10.65 -7.55 -27.18
CA PRO A 17 10.18 -8.90 -27.53
C PRO A 17 8.84 -9.31 -26.89
N TYR A 18 8.40 -8.63 -25.83
CA TYR A 18 7.16 -8.95 -25.08
C TYR A 18 6.08 -7.87 -25.20
N ALA A 19 6.13 -7.06 -26.27
CA ALA A 19 5.23 -5.92 -26.42
C ALA A 19 3.75 -6.33 -26.55
N ALA A 20 3.46 -7.48 -27.16
CA ALA A 20 2.08 -7.97 -27.29
C ALA A 20 1.56 -8.51 -25.96
N GLU A 21 2.40 -9.26 -25.26
CA GLU A 21 2.17 -9.82 -23.92
C GLU A 21 1.90 -8.70 -22.92
N LEU A 22 2.69 -7.62 -22.96
CA LEU A 22 2.50 -6.48 -22.05
C LEU A 22 1.16 -5.80 -22.25
N ARG A 23 0.74 -5.56 -23.51
CA ARG A 23 -0.58 -4.99 -23.79
C ARG A 23 -1.71 -5.87 -23.27
N ALA A 24 -1.67 -7.16 -23.59
CA ALA A 24 -2.69 -8.10 -23.17
C ALA A 24 -2.78 -8.23 -21.64
N ALA A 25 -1.63 -8.23 -20.94
CA ALA A 25 -1.60 -8.27 -19.49
C ALA A 25 -2.15 -6.99 -18.85
N VAL A 26 -1.84 -5.82 -19.42
CA VAL A 26 -2.42 -4.53 -18.98
C VAL A 26 -3.93 -4.50 -19.18
N ASP A 27 -4.41 -4.92 -20.36
CA ASP A 27 -5.84 -4.97 -20.66
C ASP A 27 -6.58 -5.94 -19.73
N ALA A 28 -6.00 -7.11 -19.49
CA ALA A 28 -6.54 -8.11 -18.55
C ALA A 28 -6.58 -7.57 -17.11
N ALA A 29 -5.50 -6.92 -16.65
CA ALA A 29 -5.44 -6.34 -15.31
C ALA A 29 -6.48 -5.24 -15.13
N LEU A 30 -6.65 -4.33 -16.10
CA LEU A 30 -7.65 -3.26 -16.05
C LEU A 30 -9.07 -3.82 -16.02
N ALA A 31 -9.37 -4.84 -16.83
CA ALA A 31 -10.67 -5.47 -16.87
C ALA A 31 -11.00 -6.21 -15.56
N ALA A 32 -10.05 -7.00 -15.03
CA ALA A 32 -10.19 -7.68 -13.75
C ALA A 32 -10.32 -6.68 -12.58
N GLY A 33 -9.48 -5.65 -12.56
CA GLY A 33 -9.53 -4.61 -11.54
C GLY A 33 -10.82 -3.80 -11.57
N ARG A 34 -11.48 -3.64 -12.73
CA ARG A 34 -12.81 -3.05 -12.79
C ARG A 34 -13.86 -3.92 -12.09
N LEU A 35 -13.85 -5.23 -12.35
CA LEU A 35 -14.74 -6.19 -11.70
C LEU A 35 -14.53 -6.17 -10.17
N LEU A 36 -13.28 -6.20 -9.73
CA LEU A 36 -12.93 -6.17 -8.30
C LEU A 36 -13.26 -4.84 -7.64
N LEU A 37 -13.14 -3.72 -8.34
CA LEU A 37 -13.55 -2.41 -7.83
C LEU A 37 -15.07 -2.30 -7.67
N ASP A 38 -15.83 -2.86 -8.61
CA ASP A 38 -17.29 -2.93 -8.52
C ASP A 38 -17.70 -3.85 -7.34
N GLU A 39 -16.96 -4.95 -7.10
CA GLU A 39 -17.15 -5.79 -5.91
C GLU A 39 -16.77 -5.07 -4.60
N PHE A 40 -15.68 -4.30 -4.59
CA PHE A 40 -15.23 -3.52 -3.43
C PHE A 40 -16.30 -2.52 -2.97
N HIS A 41 -17.00 -1.91 -3.92
CA HIS A 41 -18.08 -0.95 -3.67
C HIS A 41 -19.48 -1.58 -3.71
N ARG A 42 -19.58 -2.91 -3.64
CA ARG A 42 -20.86 -3.61 -3.61
C ARG A 42 -21.66 -3.20 -2.37
N PRO A 43 -22.97 -2.88 -2.49
CA PRO A 43 -23.83 -2.65 -1.32
C PRO A 43 -23.82 -3.86 -0.37
N GLY A 44 -23.50 -3.62 0.90
CA GLY A 44 -23.32 -4.67 1.90
C GLY A 44 -21.89 -5.23 1.99
N GLY A 45 -20.96 -4.70 1.20
CA GLY A 45 -19.55 -5.09 1.15
C GLY A 45 -19.29 -6.25 0.18
N PRO A 46 -18.01 -6.63 0.02
CA PRO A 46 -17.61 -7.75 -0.84
C PRO A 46 -18.24 -9.07 -0.41
N ARG A 47 -18.54 -9.93 -1.39
CA ARG A 47 -19.08 -11.27 -1.21
C ARG A 47 -18.05 -12.22 -0.57
N GLY A 48 -18.59 -13.28 0.04
CA GLY A 48 -17.81 -14.40 0.55
C GLY A 48 -17.35 -14.24 2.02
N PRO A 49 -16.83 -15.31 2.62
CA PRO A 49 -16.28 -15.28 3.98
C PRO A 49 -14.91 -14.58 4.00
N ARG A 50 -14.39 -14.27 5.20
CA ARG A 50 -13.05 -13.69 5.36
C ARG A 50 -11.97 -14.51 4.63
N ALA A 51 -11.04 -13.82 3.99
CA ALA A 51 -9.96 -14.32 3.13
C ALA A 51 -10.39 -15.10 1.88
N HIS A 52 -11.66 -15.04 1.45
CA HIS A 52 -12.09 -15.68 0.20
C HIS A 52 -13.27 -14.93 -0.44
N CYS A 53 -13.07 -14.39 -1.65
CA CYS A 53 -14.11 -13.67 -2.37
C CYS A 53 -14.42 -14.37 -3.72
N PRO A 54 -15.69 -14.67 -4.05
CA PRO A 54 -16.05 -15.22 -5.36
C PRO A 54 -15.57 -14.38 -6.55
N ALA A 55 -15.40 -13.07 -6.36
CA ALA A 55 -14.88 -12.17 -7.39
C ALA A 55 -13.42 -12.46 -7.75
N ASP A 56 -12.65 -13.12 -6.88
CA ASP A 56 -11.26 -13.50 -7.13
C ASP A 56 -11.21 -14.55 -8.26
N GLY A 57 -12.02 -15.62 -8.17
CA GLY A 57 -12.17 -16.61 -9.23
C GLY A 57 -12.82 -16.08 -10.52
N GLU A 58 -13.77 -15.13 -10.41
CA GLU A 58 -14.37 -14.44 -11.56
C GLU A 58 -13.31 -13.60 -12.31
N ALA A 59 -12.46 -12.87 -11.57
CA ALA A 59 -11.35 -12.09 -12.11
C ALA A 59 -10.28 -13.00 -12.73
N GLU A 60 -9.89 -14.09 -12.08
CA GLU A 60 -8.92 -15.03 -12.64
C GLU A 60 -9.43 -15.69 -13.93
N THR A 61 -10.71 -16.07 -13.98
CA THR A 61 -11.34 -16.59 -15.20
C THR A 61 -11.23 -15.60 -16.35
N LEU A 62 -11.48 -14.31 -16.08
CA LEU A 62 -11.35 -13.24 -17.07
C LEU A 62 -9.91 -13.12 -17.57
N ILE A 63 -8.93 -13.06 -16.65
CA ILE A 63 -7.50 -12.92 -16.98
C ILE A 63 -7.04 -14.13 -17.80
N ARG A 64 -7.36 -15.35 -17.37
CA ARG A 64 -7.01 -16.59 -18.08
C ARG A 64 -7.59 -16.64 -19.49
N ARG A 65 -8.83 -16.17 -19.69
CA ARG A 65 -9.42 -16.08 -21.03
C ARG A 65 -8.63 -15.11 -21.91
N CYS A 66 -8.41 -13.88 -21.43
CA CYS A 66 -7.66 -12.86 -22.18
C CYS A 66 -6.26 -13.35 -22.59
N LEU A 67 -5.50 -13.92 -21.65
CA LEU A 67 -4.13 -14.37 -21.89
C LEU A 67 -4.08 -15.70 -22.67
N GLY A 68 -5.01 -16.63 -22.39
CA GLY A 68 -5.09 -17.92 -23.06
C GLY A 68 -5.48 -17.83 -24.53
N ASP A 69 -6.41 -16.94 -24.86
CA ASP A 69 -6.85 -16.68 -26.24
C ASP A 69 -5.73 -16.01 -27.06
N ALA A 70 -5.01 -15.06 -26.45
CA ALA A 70 -3.91 -14.35 -27.10
C ALA A 70 -2.62 -15.18 -27.22
N PHE A 71 -2.32 -16.02 -26.22
CA PHE A 71 -1.08 -16.80 -26.13
C PHE A 71 -1.33 -18.27 -25.78
N PRO A 72 -1.98 -19.04 -26.67
CA PRO A 72 -2.37 -20.42 -26.40
C PRO A 72 -1.19 -21.36 -26.12
N ALA A 73 0.03 -21.03 -26.59
CA ALA A 73 1.23 -21.82 -26.34
C ALA A 73 1.86 -21.61 -24.94
N SER A 74 1.53 -20.51 -24.25
CA SER A 74 2.10 -20.18 -22.93
C SER A 74 1.46 -21.02 -21.83
N GLY A 75 2.19 -21.34 -20.76
CA GLY A 75 1.61 -21.91 -19.56
C GLY A 75 0.76 -20.89 -18.80
N LEU A 76 -0.18 -21.37 -17.99
CA LEU A 76 -0.99 -20.55 -17.09
C LEU A 76 -1.00 -21.21 -15.71
N ARG A 77 -0.64 -20.46 -14.67
CA ARG A 77 -0.80 -20.82 -13.27
C ARG A 77 -1.41 -19.65 -12.50
N GLY A 78 -2.24 -19.95 -11.52
CA GLY A 78 -2.87 -18.93 -10.71
C GLY A 78 -3.46 -19.46 -9.41
N GLU A 79 -3.76 -18.53 -8.51
CA GLU A 79 -4.14 -18.80 -7.12
C GLU A 79 -5.48 -19.51 -6.98
N GLU A 80 -6.52 -19.01 -7.66
CA GLU A 80 -7.92 -19.35 -7.38
C GLU A 80 -8.40 -20.59 -8.13
N LEU A 81 -7.83 -20.87 -9.30
CA LEU A 81 -8.29 -21.94 -10.19
C LEU A 81 -7.16 -22.93 -10.52
N PRO A 82 -6.56 -23.63 -9.54
CA PRO A 82 -5.45 -24.55 -9.77
C PRO A 82 -5.84 -25.73 -10.69
N ALA A 83 -7.12 -26.11 -10.74
CA ALA A 83 -7.62 -27.13 -11.66
C ALA A 83 -7.60 -26.69 -13.13
N ALA A 84 -7.47 -25.39 -13.40
CA ALA A 84 -7.35 -24.80 -14.73
C ALA A 84 -5.89 -24.49 -15.12
N ASP A 85 -4.92 -24.86 -14.29
CA ASP A 85 -3.51 -24.70 -14.59
C ASP A 85 -3.08 -25.58 -15.76
N ARG A 86 -2.18 -25.04 -16.58
CA ARG A 86 -1.62 -25.77 -17.73
C ARG A 86 -0.15 -25.42 -17.93
N PRO A 87 0.69 -26.40 -18.28
CA PRO A 87 2.09 -26.14 -18.62
C PRO A 87 2.21 -25.43 -19.97
N PRO A 88 3.36 -24.81 -20.27
CA PRO A 88 3.65 -24.30 -21.60
C PRO A 88 3.73 -25.44 -22.62
N ALA A 89 3.38 -25.17 -23.87
CA ALA A 89 3.35 -26.16 -24.96
C ALA A 89 4.75 -26.72 -25.29
N VAL A 90 5.80 -25.97 -24.95
CA VAL A 90 7.20 -26.36 -25.12
C VAL A 90 7.91 -26.22 -23.78
N ALA A 91 8.76 -27.19 -23.45
CA ALA A 91 9.57 -27.15 -22.23
C ALA A 91 10.43 -25.87 -22.18
N GLY A 92 10.36 -25.15 -21.06
CA GLY A 92 11.04 -23.87 -20.90
C GLY A 92 10.37 -22.67 -21.59
N GLY A 93 9.19 -22.87 -22.18
CA GLY A 93 8.36 -21.80 -22.72
C GLY A 93 7.81 -20.85 -21.64
N PRO A 94 7.20 -19.73 -22.06
CA PRO A 94 6.67 -18.73 -21.13
C PRO A 94 5.49 -19.26 -20.31
N VAL A 95 5.42 -18.87 -19.04
CA VAL A 95 4.35 -19.20 -18.09
C VAL A 95 3.81 -17.94 -17.45
N TRP A 96 2.51 -17.73 -17.56
CA TRP A 96 1.82 -16.67 -16.83
C TRP A 96 1.58 -17.09 -15.38
N LEU A 97 1.91 -16.23 -14.44
CA LEU A 97 1.56 -16.36 -13.02
C LEU A 97 0.54 -15.28 -12.68
N ILE A 98 -0.59 -15.69 -12.10
CA ILE A 98 -1.76 -14.83 -11.88
C ILE A 98 -2.16 -14.92 -10.42
N ASP A 99 -2.15 -13.79 -9.74
CA ASP A 99 -2.94 -13.59 -8.52
C ASP A 99 -3.98 -12.52 -8.86
N PRO A 100 -5.27 -12.90 -8.94
CA PRO A 100 -6.32 -11.99 -9.37
C PRO A 100 -6.57 -10.87 -8.36
N ASN A 101 -6.27 -11.07 -7.07
CA ASN A 101 -6.63 -10.14 -6.01
C ASN A 101 -5.70 -10.23 -4.78
N ASP A 102 -4.41 -9.96 -4.96
CA ASP A 102 -3.42 -10.00 -3.88
C ASP A 102 -3.86 -9.06 -2.74
N GLY A 103 -4.04 -9.64 -1.55
CA GLY A 103 -4.56 -8.94 -0.38
C GLY A 103 -6.07 -9.08 -0.15
N THR A 104 -6.72 -10.15 -0.64
CA THR A 104 -8.16 -10.47 -0.41
C THR A 104 -8.62 -10.24 1.02
N SER A 105 -7.81 -10.62 2.02
CA SER A 105 -8.19 -10.45 3.43
C SER A 105 -8.31 -8.98 3.87
N SER A 106 -7.52 -8.07 3.27
CA SER A 106 -7.58 -6.63 3.51
C SER A 106 -8.71 -6.00 2.68
N PHE A 107 -8.87 -6.45 1.43
CA PHE A 107 -9.98 -6.09 0.55
C PHE A 107 -11.34 -6.30 1.24
N GLN A 108 -11.57 -7.48 1.82
CA GLN A 108 -12.82 -7.79 2.53
C GLN A 108 -13.01 -7.03 3.85
N ARG A 109 -11.95 -6.42 4.37
CA ARG A 109 -12.01 -5.51 5.52
C ARG A 109 -12.21 -4.06 5.09
N GLY A 110 -12.42 -3.78 3.80
CA GLY A 110 -12.59 -2.42 3.26
C GLY A 110 -11.29 -1.63 3.15
N TRP A 111 -10.11 -2.27 3.25
CA TRP A 111 -8.83 -1.60 3.06
C TRP A 111 -8.53 -1.47 1.58
N ARG A 112 -8.07 -0.29 1.19
CA ARG A 112 -7.59 -0.03 -0.17
C ARG A 112 -6.15 -0.52 -0.30
N GLY A 113 -5.77 -0.95 -1.49
CA GLY A 113 -4.40 -1.41 -1.77
C GLY A 113 -4.27 -2.90 -2.08
N ALA A 114 -5.38 -3.64 -2.18
CA ALA A 114 -5.38 -4.92 -2.89
C ALA A 114 -5.13 -4.70 -4.40
N ALA A 115 -4.53 -5.68 -5.06
CA ALA A 115 -4.05 -5.49 -6.43
C ALA A 115 -4.20 -6.75 -7.29
N VAL A 116 -4.44 -6.54 -8.58
CA VAL A 116 -4.25 -7.60 -9.59
C VAL A 116 -2.76 -7.75 -9.86
N SER A 117 -2.23 -8.97 -9.82
CA SER A 117 -0.83 -9.30 -10.09
C SER A 117 -0.75 -10.28 -11.26
N ILE A 118 -0.11 -9.85 -12.36
CA ILE A 118 0.09 -10.66 -13.56
C ILE A 118 1.56 -10.62 -13.96
N ALA A 119 2.21 -11.78 -14.00
CA ALA A 119 3.60 -11.90 -14.41
C ALA A 119 3.75 -12.87 -15.58
N LEU A 120 4.78 -12.66 -16.41
CA LEU A 120 5.28 -13.67 -17.34
C LEU A 120 6.66 -14.11 -16.90
N VAL A 121 6.82 -15.41 -16.63
CA VAL A 121 8.11 -16.05 -16.39
C VAL A 121 8.52 -16.80 -17.65
N HIS A 122 9.72 -16.53 -18.15
CA HIS A 122 10.29 -17.24 -19.30
C HIS A 122 11.71 -17.70 -18.95
N GLN A 123 11.97 -19.01 -19.09
CA GLN A 123 13.25 -19.64 -18.71
C GLN A 123 13.67 -19.34 -17.26
N GLY A 124 12.72 -19.43 -16.32
CA GLY A 124 12.99 -19.21 -14.89
C GLY A 124 13.23 -17.74 -14.49
N ARG A 125 12.96 -16.79 -15.39
CA ARG A 125 13.12 -15.35 -15.13
C ARG A 125 11.80 -14.60 -15.32
N PRO A 126 11.39 -13.74 -14.37
CA PRO A 126 10.31 -12.79 -14.61
C PRO A 126 10.73 -11.81 -15.71
N VAL A 127 10.05 -11.87 -16.85
CA VAL A 127 10.33 -11.03 -18.03
C VAL A 127 9.28 -9.94 -18.24
N LEU A 128 8.16 -10.00 -17.52
CA LEU A 128 7.07 -9.03 -17.57
C LEU A 128 6.31 -9.07 -16.25
N GLY A 129 5.90 -7.88 -15.77
CA GLY A 129 5.03 -7.74 -14.61
C GLY A 129 4.04 -6.59 -14.82
N VAL A 130 2.79 -6.84 -14.44
CA VAL A 130 1.74 -5.84 -14.32
C VAL A 130 1.14 -5.98 -12.93
N VAL A 131 1.16 -4.89 -12.17
CA VAL A 131 0.49 -4.79 -10.87
C VAL A 131 -0.51 -3.65 -10.94
N TYR A 132 -1.78 -3.93 -10.65
CA TYR A 132 -2.84 -2.93 -10.66
C TYR A 132 -3.59 -2.88 -9.33
N ALA A 133 -3.24 -1.90 -8.50
CA ALA A 133 -3.97 -1.60 -7.28
C ALA A 133 -5.24 -0.80 -7.62
N TYR A 134 -6.31 -1.51 -7.99
CA TYR A 134 -7.52 -0.95 -8.60
C TYR A 134 -8.30 0.01 -7.71
N ALA A 135 -8.17 -0.10 -6.39
CA ALA A 135 -8.81 0.80 -5.42
C ALA A 135 -7.83 1.80 -4.77
N ALA A 136 -6.58 1.88 -5.25
CA ALA A 136 -5.57 2.81 -4.75
C ALA A 136 -5.92 4.28 -5.05
N ARG A 137 -5.24 5.19 -4.33
CA ARG A 137 -5.27 6.67 -4.38
C ARG A 137 -6.40 7.36 -5.18
N ALA A 138 -7.17 8.19 -4.49
CA ALA A 138 -8.12 9.16 -5.05
C ALA A 138 -9.17 8.62 -6.06
N GLY A 139 -9.37 7.29 -6.13
CA GLY A 139 -10.36 6.66 -6.99
C GLY A 139 -9.91 6.36 -8.42
N TYR A 140 -8.61 6.49 -8.73
CA TYR A 140 -8.08 6.30 -10.10
C TYR A 140 -7.36 4.96 -10.33
N GLY A 141 -7.17 4.17 -9.28
CA GLY A 141 -6.31 3.00 -9.33
C GLY A 141 -4.83 3.38 -9.57
N ASP A 142 -3.94 2.41 -9.41
CA ASP A 142 -2.51 2.60 -9.69
C ASP A 142 -1.95 1.38 -10.40
N LEU A 143 -1.61 1.53 -11.68
CA LEU A 143 -1.11 0.48 -12.54
C LEU A 143 0.37 0.69 -12.82
N LEU A 144 1.20 -0.28 -12.47
CA LEU A 144 2.62 -0.33 -12.81
C LEU A 144 2.89 -1.50 -13.73
N ALA A 145 3.62 -1.25 -14.80
CA ALA A 145 3.84 -2.22 -15.86
C ALA A 145 5.25 -2.12 -16.44
N TRP A 146 5.88 -3.28 -16.63
CA TRP A 146 7.18 -3.41 -17.27
C TRP A 146 7.30 -4.73 -18.01
N ALA A 147 8.08 -4.73 -19.08
CA ALA A 147 8.55 -5.94 -19.75
C ALA A 147 10.00 -5.78 -20.20
N LEU A 148 10.72 -6.88 -20.33
CA LEU A 148 12.11 -6.90 -20.80
C LEU A 148 12.21 -6.24 -22.18
N GLY A 149 13.00 -5.16 -22.25
CA GLY A 149 13.17 -4.36 -23.46
C GLY A 149 12.19 -3.16 -23.57
N ALA A 150 11.32 -2.95 -22.58
CA ALA A 150 10.43 -1.80 -22.47
C ALA A 150 10.79 -0.94 -21.23
N PRO A 151 10.42 0.35 -21.22
CA PRO A 151 10.54 1.18 -20.02
C PRO A 151 9.51 0.76 -18.96
N LEU A 152 9.86 0.93 -17.67
CA LEU A 152 8.90 0.77 -16.58
C LEU A 152 7.95 1.98 -16.57
N THR A 153 6.65 1.71 -16.50
CA THR A 153 5.60 2.72 -16.60
C THR A 153 4.69 2.67 -15.39
N ARG A 154 4.08 3.82 -15.07
CA ARG A 154 3.02 3.98 -14.09
C ARG A 154 1.87 4.75 -14.73
N ASN A 155 0.69 4.16 -14.76
CA ASN A 155 -0.51 4.71 -15.41
C ASN A 155 -0.22 5.20 -16.85
N GLY A 156 0.54 4.41 -17.61
CA GLY A 156 0.95 4.73 -18.99
C GLY A 156 2.10 5.74 -19.13
N VAL A 157 2.54 6.37 -18.04
CA VAL A 157 3.65 7.34 -18.04
C VAL A 157 4.96 6.60 -17.74
N VAL A 158 5.98 6.81 -18.56
CA VAL A 158 7.34 6.28 -18.31
C VAL A 158 7.89 6.89 -17.03
N LEU A 159 8.34 6.04 -16.11
CA LEU A 159 9.02 6.48 -14.90
C LEU A 159 10.50 6.80 -15.22
N PRO A 160 10.99 7.99 -14.85
CA PRO A 160 12.40 8.32 -14.99
C PRO A 160 13.21 7.58 -13.91
N PHE A 161 14.29 6.90 -14.33
CA PHE A 161 15.20 6.21 -13.42
C PHE A 161 16.66 6.64 -13.63
N PRO A 162 17.47 6.69 -12.56
CA PRO A 162 17.05 6.65 -11.14
C PRO A 162 16.31 7.94 -10.74
N ARG A 163 15.39 7.90 -9.78
CA ARG A 163 14.82 9.13 -9.20
C ARG A 163 15.84 9.75 -8.26
N THR A 164 15.74 11.07 -8.09
CA THR A 164 16.61 11.80 -7.17
C THR A 164 16.18 11.58 -5.72
N GLY A 165 17.09 11.07 -4.88
CA GLY A 165 16.90 10.88 -3.45
C GLY A 165 16.51 9.45 -3.08
N ALA A 166 17.12 8.92 -2.01
CA ALA A 166 16.78 7.59 -1.50
C ALA A 166 15.41 7.64 -0.79
N PRO A 167 14.50 6.70 -1.06
CA PRO A 167 13.24 6.65 -0.33
C PRO A 167 13.49 6.40 1.16
N ALA A 168 12.74 7.10 2.01
CA ALA A 168 12.91 7.02 3.47
C ALA A 168 11.95 6.02 4.15
N VAL A 169 11.24 5.20 3.37
CA VAL A 169 10.14 4.35 3.85
C VAL A 169 10.35 2.90 3.42
N VAL A 170 10.10 1.96 4.34
CA VAL A 170 9.96 0.52 4.08
C VAL A 170 8.48 0.16 4.06
N LEU A 171 8.06 -0.59 3.04
CA LEU A 171 6.66 -0.98 2.87
C LEU A 171 6.42 -2.32 3.56
N LEU A 172 5.54 -2.33 4.54
CA LEU A 172 5.16 -3.51 5.33
C LEU A 172 3.69 -3.85 5.10
N SER A 173 3.26 -5.04 5.52
CA SER A 173 1.83 -5.37 5.48
C SER A 173 1.04 -4.42 6.37
N GLN A 174 -0.25 -4.26 6.07
CA GLN A 174 -1.15 -3.40 6.85
C GLN A 174 -1.17 -3.72 8.35
N ALA A 175 -0.87 -4.96 8.73
CA ALA A 175 -0.81 -5.38 10.13
C ALA A 175 0.34 -4.73 10.93
N ALA A 176 1.31 -4.08 10.26
CA ALA A 176 2.42 -3.42 10.91
C ALA A 176 1.98 -2.31 11.89
N ASP A 177 0.88 -1.63 11.59
CA ASP A 177 0.31 -0.55 12.42
C ASP A 177 -0.18 -1.04 13.79
N ARG A 178 -0.36 -2.36 13.97
CA ARG A 178 -0.68 -2.95 15.28
C ARG A 178 0.52 -3.05 16.21
N LYS A 179 1.75 -2.91 15.68
CA LYS A 179 3.01 -3.01 16.42
C LYS A 179 3.98 -1.90 15.98
N PRO A 180 3.58 -0.62 16.09
CA PRO A 180 4.29 0.48 15.45
C PRO A 180 5.71 0.64 15.98
N ALA A 181 5.92 0.47 17.29
CA ALA A 181 7.24 0.59 17.92
C ALA A 181 8.24 -0.48 17.43
N VAL A 182 7.79 -1.74 17.32
CA VAL A 182 8.63 -2.84 16.84
C VAL A 182 8.98 -2.64 15.37
N ASN A 183 7.99 -2.33 14.52
CA ASN A 183 8.21 -2.12 13.10
C ASN A 183 9.09 -0.89 12.82
N ALA A 184 8.91 0.22 13.55
CA ALA A 184 9.76 1.39 13.45
C ALA A 184 11.23 1.06 13.79
N ARG A 185 11.47 0.31 14.87
CA ARG A 185 12.83 -0.14 15.25
C ARG A 185 13.46 -1.03 14.17
N LEU A 186 12.70 -1.99 13.63
CA LEU A 186 13.23 -2.94 12.64
C LEU A 186 13.50 -2.28 11.29
N CYS A 187 12.75 -1.24 10.92
CA CYS A 187 12.95 -0.48 9.69
C CYS A 187 14.01 0.63 9.81
N ALA A 188 14.43 0.98 11.03
CA ALA A 188 15.41 2.04 11.28
C ALA A 188 16.72 1.82 10.46
N PRO A 189 17.29 2.90 9.89
CA PRO A 189 16.94 4.32 10.09
C PRO A 189 15.77 4.83 9.23
N ARG A 190 15.11 3.96 8.46
CA ARG A 190 13.95 4.31 7.64
C ARG A 190 12.66 4.21 8.45
N ARG A 191 11.63 4.91 7.97
CA ARG A 191 10.25 4.77 8.46
C ARG A 191 9.61 3.55 7.83
N TYR A 192 8.38 3.26 8.24
CA TYR A 192 7.57 2.26 7.55
C TYR A 192 6.20 2.82 7.17
N ARG A 193 5.57 2.18 6.18
CA ARG A 193 4.18 2.39 5.78
C ARG A 193 3.51 1.05 5.57
N GLY A 194 2.35 0.86 6.19
CA GLY A 194 1.48 -0.29 5.94
C GLY A 194 0.82 -0.20 4.56
N GLU A 195 0.83 -1.30 3.82
CA GLU A 195 0.17 -1.43 2.52
C GLU A 195 -0.28 -2.90 2.36
N PRO A 196 -1.54 -3.20 1.99
CA PRO A 196 -2.06 -4.57 1.94
C PRO A 196 -1.30 -5.55 1.04
N SER A 197 -1.30 -5.33 -0.27
CA SER A 197 -0.78 -6.26 -1.28
C SER A 197 0.74 -6.31 -1.26
N ILE A 198 1.36 -7.50 -1.27
CA ILE A 198 2.81 -7.62 -1.50
C ILE A 198 3.19 -7.24 -2.94
N ALA A 199 2.39 -7.61 -3.93
CA ALA A 199 2.58 -7.22 -5.32
C ALA A 199 2.68 -5.69 -5.46
N TYR A 200 1.75 -4.96 -4.84
CA TYR A 200 1.71 -3.50 -4.88
C TYR A 200 2.83 -2.88 -4.04
N ARG A 201 3.20 -3.46 -2.89
CA ARG A 201 4.39 -3.02 -2.15
C ARG A 201 5.66 -3.12 -2.98
N LEU A 202 5.86 -4.24 -3.68
CA LEU A 202 7.00 -4.43 -4.58
C LEU A 202 6.95 -3.45 -5.77
N ALA A 203 5.76 -3.20 -6.32
CA ALA A 203 5.57 -2.22 -7.38
C ALA A 203 5.93 -0.79 -6.92
N LEU A 204 5.50 -0.39 -5.72
CA LEU A 204 5.84 0.90 -5.12
C LEU A 204 7.34 1.02 -4.82
N ALA A 205 7.99 -0.08 -4.42
CA ALA A 205 9.45 -0.11 -4.28
C ALA A 205 10.16 0.03 -5.64
N ALA A 206 9.65 -0.63 -6.70
CA ALA A 206 10.16 -0.46 -8.07
C ALA A 206 9.97 0.97 -8.59
N ALA A 207 8.91 1.66 -8.20
CA ALA A 207 8.68 3.07 -8.51
C ALA A 207 9.49 4.03 -7.61
N GLU A 208 10.31 3.51 -6.69
CA GLU A 208 11.08 4.26 -5.70
C GLU A 208 10.18 5.18 -4.82
N GLU A 209 8.92 4.76 -4.56
CA GLU A 209 8.09 5.33 -3.49
C GLU A 209 8.42 4.73 -2.11
N GLY A 210 8.94 3.51 -2.11
CA GLY A 210 9.52 2.84 -0.94
C GLY A 210 10.94 2.37 -1.26
N ALA A 211 11.78 2.27 -0.24
CA ALA A 211 13.15 1.79 -0.37
C ALA A 211 13.18 0.27 -0.57
N ALA A 212 12.24 -0.41 0.09
CA ALA A 212 12.02 -1.83 -0.02
C ALA A 212 10.59 -2.17 0.42
N ALA A 213 10.13 -3.34 0.01
CA ALA A 213 8.95 -4.03 0.50
C ALA A 213 9.37 -5.27 1.28
N VAL A 214 8.74 -5.54 2.42
CA VAL A 214 9.01 -6.72 3.26
C VAL A 214 7.70 -7.48 3.48
N SER A 215 7.68 -8.78 3.22
CA SER A 215 6.58 -9.67 3.59
C SER A 215 7.03 -10.75 4.57
N LEU A 216 6.26 -10.90 5.64
CA LEU A 216 6.51 -11.82 6.76
C LEU A 216 5.33 -12.78 6.96
N ASN A 217 4.61 -13.04 5.88
CA ASN A 217 3.44 -13.92 5.84
C ASN A 217 3.63 -15.04 4.82
N SER A 218 4.89 -15.33 4.47
CA SER A 218 5.27 -16.38 3.52
C SER A 218 4.47 -16.35 2.21
N PRO A 219 4.56 -15.24 1.43
CA PRO A 219 3.91 -15.16 0.12
C PRO A 219 4.39 -16.28 -0.81
N THR A 220 3.58 -16.53 -1.85
CA THR A 220 3.83 -17.52 -2.89
C THR A 220 4.43 -16.90 -4.15
N ASP A 221 4.62 -17.71 -5.20
CA ASP A 221 5.23 -17.30 -6.45
C ASP A 221 4.38 -16.29 -7.24
N TRP A 222 3.05 -16.50 -7.32
CA TRP A 222 2.14 -15.57 -8.01
C TRP A 222 1.96 -14.23 -7.27
N ASP A 223 2.01 -14.22 -5.92
CA ASP A 223 1.92 -12.98 -5.12
C ASP A 223 3.07 -12.01 -5.44
N VAL A 224 4.26 -12.52 -5.75
CA VAL A 224 5.48 -11.70 -5.88
C VAL A 224 6.01 -11.57 -7.29
N ALA A 225 5.66 -12.46 -8.22
CA ALA A 225 6.30 -12.51 -9.54
C ALA A 225 6.14 -11.22 -10.35
N ALA A 226 4.96 -10.60 -10.32
CA ALA A 226 4.73 -9.35 -11.06
C ALA A 226 5.54 -8.21 -10.44
N GLY A 227 5.48 -8.07 -9.12
CA GLY A 227 6.30 -7.10 -8.37
C GLY A 227 7.80 -7.31 -8.56
N HIS A 228 8.26 -8.56 -8.62
CA HIS A 228 9.65 -8.91 -8.88
C HIS A 228 10.08 -8.51 -10.29
N ALA A 229 9.24 -8.75 -11.32
CA ALA A 229 9.53 -8.26 -12.66
C ALA A 229 9.64 -6.72 -12.71
N LEU A 230 8.76 -6.00 -12.02
CA LEU A 230 8.85 -4.53 -11.91
C LEU A 230 10.16 -4.10 -11.24
N LEU A 231 10.59 -4.77 -10.17
CA LEU A 231 11.88 -4.52 -9.51
C LEU A 231 13.04 -4.73 -10.47
N LEU A 232 13.06 -5.81 -11.24
CA LEU A 232 14.10 -6.05 -12.25
C LEU A 232 14.15 -4.91 -13.28
N GLY A 233 13.00 -4.40 -13.71
CA GLY A 233 12.89 -3.24 -14.59
C GLY A 233 13.46 -1.95 -13.99
N ALA A 234 13.40 -1.81 -12.67
CA ALA A 234 13.98 -0.71 -11.91
C ALA A 234 15.45 -0.95 -11.48
N GLY A 235 16.06 -2.09 -11.87
CA GLY A 235 17.42 -2.47 -11.45
C GLY A 235 17.51 -3.00 -10.00
N GLY A 236 16.37 -3.32 -9.39
CA GLY A 236 16.25 -3.98 -8.09
C GLY A 236 16.16 -5.50 -8.18
N ASN A 237 15.92 -6.14 -7.04
CA ASN A 237 15.78 -7.60 -6.95
C ASN A 237 14.92 -8.02 -5.73
N LEU A 238 14.51 -9.28 -5.70
CA LEU A 238 13.77 -9.91 -4.61
C LEU A 238 14.60 -10.99 -3.92
N HIS A 239 14.64 -10.93 -2.60
CA HIS A 239 15.39 -11.85 -1.75
C HIS A 239 14.49 -12.45 -0.69
N ARG A 240 14.74 -13.70 -0.32
CA ARG A 240 14.25 -14.30 0.91
C ARG A 240 14.89 -13.60 2.10
N ILE A 241 14.26 -13.68 3.27
CA ILE A 241 14.75 -12.98 4.47
C ILE A 241 16.06 -13.54 5.02
N ASP A 242 16.47 -14.73 4.56
CA ASP A 242 17.79 -15.30 4.80
C ASP A 242 18.87 -14.77 3.85
N GLY A 243 18.48 -13.98 2.83
CA GLY A 243 19.34 -13.34 1.83
C GLY A 243 19.47 -14.09 0.51
N ALA A 244 18.93 -15.31 0.40
CA ALA A 244 18.92 -16.03 -0.88
C ALA A 244 18.04 -15.29 -1.90
N PRO A 245 18.45 -15.18 -3.18
CA PRO A 245 17.59 -14.62 -4.21
C PRO A 245 16.37 -15.51 -4.43
N VAL A 246 15.22 -14.90 -4.76
CA VAL A 246 14.05 -15.66 -5.24
C VAL A 246 14.29 -16.05 -6.69
N VAL A 247 14.22 -17.35 -6.98
CA VAL A 247 14.47 -17.92 -8.31
C VAL A 247 13.28 -18.79 -8.70
N TYR A 248 12.88 -18.70 -9.98
CA TYR A 248 11.79 -19.48 -10.55
C TYR A 248 12.35 -20.63 -11.38
N ASP A 249 11.64 -21.76 -11.39
CA ASP A 249 11.92 -22.84 -12.31
C ASP A 249 11.30 -22.60 -13.70
N ALA A 250 11.45 -23.57 -14.60
CA ALA A 250 10.92 -23.51 -15.97
C ALA A 250 9.37 -23.53 -16.04
N LEU A 251 8.68 -23.86 -14.94
CA LEU A 251 7.23 -23.83 -14.79
C LEU A 251 6.76 -22.61 -13.98
N GLY A 252 7.67 -21.67 -13.70
CA GLY A 252 7.39 -20.48 -12.91
C GLY A 252 7.20 -20.76 -11.42
N ALA A 253 7.56 -21.93 -10.90
CA ALA A 253 7.47 -22.22 -9.48
C ALA A 253 8.66 -21.63 -8.73
N ALA A 254 8.41 -21.03 -7.57
CA ALA A 254 9.45 -20.49 -6.70
C ALA A 254 9.15 -20.77 -5.22
N ALA A 255 10.19 -21.15 -4.47
CA ALA A 255 10.14 -21.16 -3.01
C ALA A 255 10.43 -19.75 -2.50
N VAL A 256 9.40 -18.97 -2.23
CA VAL A 256 9.52 -17.57 -1.79
C VAL A 256 9.61 -17.53 -0.26
N GLY A 257 8.51 -17.77 0.47
CA GLY A 257 8.49 -17.58 1.91
C GLY A 257 8.68 -16.12 2.29
N ASP A 258 9.11 -15.83 3.52
CA ASP A 258 9.34 -14.44 3.94
C ASP A 258 10.42 -13.76 3.10
N CYS A 259 10.14 -12.56 2.61
CA CYS A 259 10.93 -11.91 1.56
C CYS A 259 11.07 -10.40 1.74
N VAL A 260 12.10 -9.86 1.09
CA VAL A 260 12.41 -8.43 0.99
C VAL A 260 12.79 -8.12 -0.47
N GLY A 261 12.13 -7.14 -1.08
CA GLY A 261 12.43 -6.69 -2.44
C GLY A 261 12.55 -5.18 -2.52
N GLY A 262 13.43 -4.67 -3.39
CA GLY A 262 13.67 -3.24 -3.53
C GLY A 262 14.84 -2.93 -4.45
N THR A 263 15.19 -1.65 -4.53
CA THR A 263 16.36 -1.15 -5.28
C THR A 263 17.47 -0.70 -4.32
N GLY A 264 18.69 -0.55 -4.83
CA GLY A 264 19.83 -0.08 -4.04
C GLY A 264 20.21 -1.01 -2.89
N SER A 265 20.68 -0.44 -1.77
CA SER A 265 21.19 -1.19 -0.61
C SER A 265 20.13 -1.63 0.39
N ALA A 266 18.92 -1.04 0.34
CA ALA A 266 17.91 -1.23 1.37
C ALA A 266 17.50 -2.71 1.58
N PRO A 267 17.30 -3.54 0.53
CA PRO A 267 17.01 -4.96 0.73
C PRO A 267 18.11 -5.68 1.52
N ALA A 268 19.39 -5.44 1.21
CA ALA A 268 20.51 -6.07 1.89
C ALA A 268 20.61 -5.68 3.38
N GLU A 269 20.19 -4.46 3.73
CA GLU A 269 20.16 -3.95 5.12
C GLU A 269 19.00 -4.52 5.95
N LEU A 270 17.92 -4.96 5.29
CA LEU A 270 16.67 -5.43 5.92
C LEU A 270 16.59 -6.96 6.00
N VAL A 271 17.26 -7.66 5.10
CA VAL A 271 17.50 -9.10 5.19
C VAL A 271 18.17 -9.43 6.53
N ARG A 272 17.82 -10.57 7.14
CA ARG A 272 18.38 -11.05 8.42
C ARG A 272 18.18 -10.13 9.63
N ARG A 273 17.33 -9.10 9.55
CA ARG A 273 16.83 -8.40 10.75
C ARG A 273 16.01 -9.39 11.60
N PRO A 274 15.87 -9.17 12.92
CA PRO A 274 15.14 -10.06 13.83
C PRO A 274 13.62 -9.91 13.67
N TRP A 275 13.10 -10.21 12.48
CA TRP A 275 11.69 -10.08 12.13
C TRP A 275 10.77 -10.95 12.98
N ALA A 276 11.28 -12.01 13.61
CA ALA A 276 10.51 -12.83 14.54
C ALA A 276 9.84 -12.00 15.67
N GLU A 277 10.43 -10.85 16.04
CA GLU A 277 9.89 -9.94 17.06
C GLU A 277 8.51 -9.39 16.68
N VAL A 278 8.18 -9.25 15.39
CA VAL A 278 6.86 -8.76 14.98
C VAL A 278 5.73 -9.74 15.25
N PHE A 279 6.03 -10.99 15.60
CA PHE A 279 5.04 -12.01 15.97
C PHE A 279 4.77 -12.08 17.47
N GLY A 280 5.44 -11.25 18.28
CA GLY A 280 5.15 -11.11 19.72
C GLY A 280 3.73 -10.60 20.02
N PRO A 281 3.31 -10.48 21.29
CA PRO A 281 1.99 -9.95 21.63
C PRO A 281 1.79 -8.51 21.16
N VAL A 282 0.53 -8.13 20.89
CA VAL A 282 0.18 -6.73 20.62
C VAL A 282 0.27 -5.94 21.94
N PRO A 283 1.00 -4.81 21.99
CA PRO A 283 1.28 -4.09 23.25
C PRO A 283 0.05 -3.59 24.01
N HIS A 284 -1.06 -3.32 23.32
CA HIS A 284 -2.30 -2.80 23.91
C HIS A 284 -3.52 -3.54 23.36
N PRO A 285 -4.07 -4.54 24.09
CA PRO A 285 -5.21 -5.31 23.60
C PRO A 285 -6.51 -4.49 23.50
N ASP A 286 -6.69 -3.45 24.33
CA ASP A 286 -7.95 -2.70 24.44
C ASP A 286 -7.71 -1.19 24.61
N ASP A 287 -7.20 -0.55 23.56
CA ASP A 287 -7.25 0.90 23.47
C ASP A 287 -8.70 1.34 23.21
N ALA A 288 -9.29 1.95 24.24
CA ALA A 288 -10.49 2.79 24.25
C ALA A 288 -10.79 3.52 22.94
N TYR A 289 -9.77 3.95 22.20
CA TYR A 289 -9.66 4.87 21.07
C TYR A 289 -8.62 4.45 20.00
N GLY A 290 -8.38 3.15 19.86
CA GLY A 290 -7.45 2.55 18.88
C GLY A 290 -7.83 2.76 17.41
N LEU A 291 -7.07 2.11 16.52
CA LEU A 291 -7.30 2.18 15.08
C LEU A 291 -8.74 1.78 14.73
N LEU A 292 -9.39 2.58 13.88
CA LEU A 292 -10.69 2.22 13.32
C LEU A 292 -10.51 1.15 12.26
N GLU A 293 -11.34 0.12 12.29
CA GLU A 293 -11.49 -0.78 11.16
C GLU A 293 -12.58 -0.22 10.23
N ALA A 294 -12.34 -0.26 8.92
CA ALA A 294 -13.37 0.08 7.96
C ALA A 294 -14.52 -0.94 8.04
N ASP A 295 -15.75 -0.44 7.94
CA ASP A 295 -16.94 -1.27 7.78
C ASP A 295 -17.26 -1.35 6.28
N PRO A 296 -16.94 -2.47 5.60
CA PRO A 296 -17.15 -2.60 4.15
C PRO A 296 -18.64 -2.52 3.77
N ALA A 297 -19.58 -2.68 4.71
CA ALA A 297 -20.99 -2.53 4.46
C ALA A 297 -21.46 -1.06 4.50
N ARG A 298 -20.67 -0.15 5.10
CA ARG A 298 -21.00 1.28 5.21
C ARG A 298 -20.35 2.08 4.09
N LEU A 299 -21.04 2.13 2.95
CA LEU A 299 -20.62 2.92 1.80
C LEU A 299 -21.09 4.38 1.93
N VAL A 300 -20.27 5.31 1.43
CA VAL A 300 -20.66 6.71 1.26
C VAL A 300 -21.20 6.90 -0.15
N ALA A 301 -22.50 7.21 -0.27
CA ALA A 301 -23.17 7.33 -1.57
C ALA A 301 -22.71 8.56 -2.37
N ASP A 302 -22.41 9.67 -1.71
CA ASP A 302 -21.93 10.89 -2.36
C ASP A 302 -20.39 10.89 -2.40
N ALA A 303 -19.85 10.46 -3.55
CA ALA A 303 -18.41 10.43 -3.78
C ALA A 303 -17.76 11.82 -3.70
N ALA A 304 -18.47 12.89 -4.08
CA ALA A 304 -17.95 14.25 -4.03
C ALA A 304 -17.90 14.76 -2.58
N LEU A 305 -18.87 14.39 -1.75
CA LEU A 305 -18.82 14.66 -0.31
C LEU A 305 -17.67 13.91 0.36
N LEU A 306 -17.49 12.63 0.03
CA LEU A 306 -16.38 11.82 0.55
C LEU A 306 -15.03 12.45 0.20
N ASP A 307 -14.83 12.84 -1.06
CA ASP A 307 -13.60 13.48 -1.53
C ASP A 307 -13.31 14.79 -0.77
N ARG A 308 -14.33 15.65 -0.59
CA ARG A 308 -14.18 16.87 0.23
C ARG A 308 -13.83 16.56 1.67
N ALA A 309 -14.49 15.57 2.29
CA ALA A 309 -14.23 15.20 3.68
C ALA A 309 -12.80 14.65 3.86
N GLN A 310 -12.33 13.82 2.92
CA GLN A 310 -10.95 13.34 2.90
C GLN A 310 -9.97 14.50 2.70
N GLY A 311 -10.26 15.42 1.79
CA GLY A 311 -9.48 16.64 1.57
C GLY A 311 -9.36 17.51 2.82
N CYS A 312 -10.45 17.68 3.58
CA CYS A 312 -10.44 18.40 4.86
C CYS A 312 -9.51 17.73 5.89
N LEU A 313 -9.62 16.41 6.08
CA LEU A 313 -8.77 15.68 7.03
C LEU A 313 -7.29 15.70 6.63
N LEU A 314 -6.99 15.46 5.34
CA LEU A 314 -5.63 15.51 4.82
C LEU A 314 -5.05 16.92 4.92
N GLY A 315 -5.84 17.94 4.59
CA GLY A 315 -5.43 19.35 4.67
C GLY A 315 -5.15 19.77 6.12
N GLN A 316 -5.96 19.31 7.06
CA GLN A 316 -5.73 19.57 8.48
C GLN A 316 -4.40 18.96 8.96
N ILE A 317 -4.16 17.67 8.73
CA ILE A 317 -2.92 17.00 9.16
C ILE A 317 -1.68 17.60 8.47
N ALA A 318 -1.79 17.88 7.17
CA ALA A 318 -0.70 18.50 6.43
C ALA A 318 -0.42 19.93 6.92
N GLY A 319 -1.46 20.72 7.18
CA GLY A 319 -1.34 22.10 7.66
C GLY A 319 -0.75 22.17 9.07
N ASP A 320 -1.18 21.29 9.96
CA ASP A 320 -0.64 21.12 11.31
C ASP A 320 0.86 20.79 11.28
N ASN A 321 1.26 19.69 10.62
CA ASN A 321 2.69 19.32 10.54
C ASN A 321 3.54 20.40 9.86
N LEU A 322 3.00 21.11 8.87
CA LEU A 322 3.69 22.22 8.23
C LEU A 322 3.86 23.40 9.21
N GLY A 323 2.82 23.75 9.97
CA GLY A 323 2.86 24.79 11.00
C GLY A 323 3.90 24.51 12.09
N ALA A 324 3.98 23.25 12.53
CA ALA A 324 4.94 22.79 13.55
C ALA A 324 6.42 23.04 13.20
N GLN A 325 6.74 23.15 11.90
CA GLN A 325 8.11 23.48 11.44
C GLN A 325 8.55 24.90 11.85
N VAL A 326 7.58 25.79 12.03
CA VAL A 326 7.80 27.22 12.27
C VAL A 326 7.14 27.72 13.54
N GLU A 327 6.79 26.81 14.44
CA GLU A 327 6.07 27.16 15.65
C GLU A 327 6.84 28.15 16.52
N PHE A 328 6.10 29.06 17.16
CA PHE A 328 6.61 30.17 17.97
C PHE A 328 7.54 31.15 17.23
N ARG A 329 7.68 31.07 15.90
CA ARG A 329 8.46 32.02 15.09
C ARG A 329 7.60 33.19 14.62
N SER A 330 8.22 34.36 14.54
CA SER A 330 7.60 35.52 13.91
C SER A 330 7.52 35.37 12.38
N ALA A 331 6.57 36.08 11.75
CA ALA A 331 6.46 36.10 10.29
C ALA A 331 7.76 36.56 9.59
N ALA A 332 8.52 37.48 10.21
CA ALA A 332 9.80 37.94 9.69
C ALA A 332 10.88 36.83 9.72
N GLU A 333 10.91 36.02 10.78
CA GLU A 333 11.82 34.88 10.87
C GLU A 333 11.45 33.78 9.88
N ILE A 334 10.16 33.50 9.71
CA ILE A 334 9.66 32.53 8.73
C ILE A 334 10.07 32.95 7.32
N ALA A 335 9.82 34.20 6.94
CA ALA A 335 10.20 34.73 5.63
C ALA A 335 11.73 34.67 5.40
N ARG A 336 12.54 34.83 6.45
CA ARG A 336 14.00 34.72 6.37
C ARG A 336 14.48 33.28 6.18
N LEU A 337 13.85 32.31 6.84
CA LEU A 337 14.22 30.89 6.79
C LEU A 337 13.65 30.16 5.58
N HIS A 338 12.49 30.60 5.11
CA HIS A 338 11.75 30.03 3.99
C HIS A 338 11.41 31.14 2.99
N PRO A 339 12.42 31.71 2.29
CA PRO A 339 12.20 32.83 1.36
C PRO A 339 11.26 32.48 0.21
N ASP A 340 11.19 31.20 -0.17
CA ASP A 340 10.29 30.67 -1.21
C ASP A 340 8.96 30.16 -0.63
N GLY A 341 8.68 30.47 0.63
CA GLY A 341 7.55 29.94 1.38
C GLY A 341 7.81 28.55 1.97
N LEU A 342 6.99 28.21 2.97
CA LEU A 342 7.01 26.91 3.60
C LEU A 342 6.00 26.00 2.90
N TRP A 343 6.50 25.06 2.10
CA TRP A 343 5.66 24.16 1.29
C TRP A 343 6.10 22.70 1.31
N LYS A 344 7.23 22.40 1.97
CA LYS A 344 7.79 21.04 2.06
C LYS A 344 7.67 20.53 3.48
N LEU A 345 7.01 19.38 3.65
CA LEU A 345 7.08 18.61 4.88
C LEU A 345 8.49 18.02 5.01
N ALA A 346 9.16 18.31 6.12
CA ALA A 346 10.53 17.91 6.38
C ALA A 346 10.67 17.44 7.83
N ASP A 347 11.76 16.73 8.11
CA ASP A 347 12.12 16.37 9.48
C ASP A 347 12.68 17.61 10.18
N GLY A 348 12.42 17.73 11.49
CA GLY A 348 12.89 18.84 12.30
C GLY A 348 11.74 19.68 12.87
N GLY A 349 11.89 21.00 12.80
CA GLY A 349 10.93 21.93 13.41
C GLY A 349 11.16 22.14 14.91
N GLN A 350 10.17 22.71 15.59
CA GLN A 350 10.27 23.08 17.00
C GLN A 350 10.53 21.88 17.93
N TRP A 351 9.96 20.72 17.59
CA TRP A 351 10.01 19.51 18.41
C TRP A 351 10.78 18.35 17.74
N ASP A 352 11.55 18.62 16.70
CA ASP A 352 12.31 17.60 15.95
C ASP A 352 11.43 16.43 15.45
N ILE A 353 10.27 16.76 14.89
CA ILE A 353 9.26 15.80 14.42
C ILE A 353 9.61 15.24 13.04
N LEU A 354 9.03 14.10 12.70
CA LEU A 354 9.12 13.54 11.35
C LEU A 354 8.23 14.32 10.37
N ALA A 355 8.63 14.38 9.10
CA ALA A 355 7.79 14.87 8.02
C ALA A 355 6.46 14.10 7.99
N GLY A 356 5.35 14.81 8.17
CA GLY A 356 3.99 14.25 8.24
C GLY A 356 3.59 13.66 9.61
N GLN A 357 4.41 13.76 10.66
CA GLN A 357 4.01 13.39 12.02
C GLN A 357 2.96 14.38 12.56
N PRO A 358 1.78 13.92 13.01
CA PRO A 358 0.78 14.80 13.61
C PRO A 358 1.27 15.39 14.93
N THR A 359 0.79 16.59 15.29
CA THR A 359 0.95 17.18 16.63
C THR A 359 -0.33 16.99 17.45
N ASP A 360 -0.43 17.63 18.61
CA ASP A 360 -1.59 17.55 19.49
C ASP A 360 -2.91 17.93 18.79
N ASP A 361 -2.92 18.96 17.94
CA ASP A 361 -4.08 19.40 17.17
C ASP A 361 -4.65 18.28 16.27
N SER A 362 -3.78 17.61 15.50
CA SER A 362 -4.20 16.51 14.63
C SER A 362 -4.56 15.26 15.43
N GLU A 363 -3.82 14.94 16.49
CA GLU A 363 -4.10 13.78 17.33
C GLU A 363 -5.45 13.92 18.06
N LEU A 364 -5.76 15.11 18.59
CA LEU A 364 -7.04 15.43 19.19
C LEU A 364 -8.18 15.35 18.17
N ALA A 365 -8.00 15.90 16.96
CA ALA A 365 -9.03 15.79 15.93
C ALA A 365 -9.29 14.34 15.51
N LEU A 366 -8.24 13.51 15.42
CA LEU A 366 -8.40 12.08 15.20
C LEU A 366 -9.11 11.39 16.36
N ALA A 367 -8.80 11.73 17.61
CA ALA A 367 -9.49 11.21 18.79
C ALA A 367 -10.99 11.55 18.75
N LEU A 368 -11.35 12.78 18.37
CA LEU A 368 -12.74 13.21 18.18
C LEU A 368 -13.43 12.43 17.06
N ALA A 369 -12.79 12.33 15.89
CA ALA A 369 -13.33 11.60 14.75
C ALA A 369 -13.60 10.13 15.10
N ARG A 370 -12.68 9.48 15.81
CA ARG A 370 -12.84 8.10 16.31
C ARG A 370 -14.00 7.99 17.29
N SER A 371 -14.14 8.95 18.20
CA SER A 371 -15.26 9.01 19.14
C SER A 371 -16.60 9.07 18.38
N ILE A 372 -16.75 10.00 17.43
CA ILE A 372 -17.96 10.16 16.61
C ILE A 372 -18.29 8.89 15.83
N VAL A 373 -17.30 8.24 15.23
CA VAL A 373 -17.52 6.98 14.47
C VAL A 373 -18.06 5.88 15.39
N ARG A 374 -17.54 5.78 16.61
CA ARG A 374 -17.98 4.76 17.56
C ARG A 374 -19.38 4.99 18.11
N THR A 375 -19.72 6.23 18.44
CA THR A 375 -21.02 6.60 18.98
C THR A 375 -22.09 6.79 17.90
N GLY A 376 -21.70 6.85 16.63
CA GLY A 376 -22.60 7.13 15.50
C GLY A 376 -23.01 8.60 15.39
N GLY A 377 -22.34 9.50 16.11
CA GLY A 377 -22.66 10.93 16.18
C GLY A 377 -21.84 11.64 17.26
N TYR A 378 -21.90 12.96 17.31
CA TYR A 378 -21.21 13.70 18.37
C TYR A 378 -21.86 13.46 19.74
N ASP A 379 -21.07 12.98 20.69
CA ASP A 379 -21.42 12.85 22.10
C ASP A 379 -20.35 13.58 22.94
N PRO A 380 -20.73 14.59 23.74
CA PRO A 380 -19.76 15.38 24.50
C PRO A 380 -19.04 14.56 25.59
N ALA A 381 -19.70 13.57 26.21
CA ALA A 381 -19.07 12.72 27.21
C ALA A 381 -18.07 11.75 26.57
N ALA A 382 -18.42 11.18 25.42
CA ALA A 382 -17.51 10.32 24.66
C ALA A 382 -16.32 11.11 24.08
N ALA A 383 -16.52 12.35 23.66
CA ALA A 383 -15.43 13.23 23.21
C ALA A 383 -14.48 13.57 24.36
N ALA A 384 -15.02 13.93 25.53
CA ALA A 384 -14.22 14.19 26.73
C ALA A 384 -13.40 12.96 27.15
N ALA A 385 -14.01 11.77 27.09
CA ALA A 385 -13.33 10.51 27.40
C ALA A 385 -12.23 10.19 26.37
N ALA A 386 -12.43 10.49 25.09
CA ALA A 386 -11.41 10.32 24.05
C ALA A 386 -10.20 11.23 24.28
N TYR A 387 -10.42 12.51 24.58
CA TYR A 387 -9.35 13.46 24.85
C TYR A 387 -8.60 13.16 26.14
N ALA A 388 -9.30 12.75 27.18
CA ALA A 388 -8.64 12.31 28.42
C ALA A 388 -7.82 11.03 28.19
N GLY A 389 -8.30 10.10 27.37
CA GLY A 389 -7.55 8.91 26.95
C GLY A 389 -6.26 9.26 26.20
N TRP A 390 -6.35 10.17 25.22
CA TRP A 390 -5.18 10.72 24.51
C TRP A 390 -4.21 11.43 25.46
N PHE A 391 -4.69 12.29 26.34
CA PHE A 391 -3.82 12.96 27.32
C PHE A 391 -3.12 11.96 28.24
N GLY A 392 -3.84 10.90 28.64
CA GLY A 392 -3.33 9.81 29.45
C GLY A 392 -2.28 8.93 28.76
N SER A 393 -2.17 8.96 27.41
CA SER A 393 -1.12 8.23 26.69
C SER A 393 0.23 8.93 26.71
N GLY A 394 0.31 10.16 27.23
CA GLY A 394 1.56 10.93 27.32
C GLY A 394 2.01 11.47 25.96
N PRO A 395 1.23 12.35 25.32
CA PRO A 395 1.63 12.97 24.05
C PRO A 395 2.93 13.76 24.23
N PHE A 396 3.74 13.83 23.17
CA PHE A 396 5.03 14.53 23.20
C PHE A 396 4.87 16.05 23.30
N ASP A 397 3.73 16.56 22.82
CA ASP A 397 3.36 17.97 22.87
C ASP A 397 1.94 18.12 23.42
N VAL A 398 1.74 19.17 24.21
CA VAL A 398 0.43 19.58 24.73
C VAL A 398 0.51 21.01 25.24
N GLY A 399 -0.34 21.88 24.68
CA GLY A 399 -0.47 23.26 25.17
C GLY A 399 -0.91 23.34 26.65
N ILE A 400 -0.44 24.36 27.38
CA ILE A 400 -0.77 24.58 28.81
C ILE A 400 -2.29 24.62 29.04
N THR A 401 -3.02 25.32 28.17
CA THR A 401 -4.48 25.42 28.26
C THR A 401 -5.15 24.06 28.09
N THR A 402 -4.70 23.27 27.11
CA THR A 402 -5.20 21.91 26.85
C THR A 402 -4.92 20.99 28.03
N ALA A 403 -3.69 21.00 28.55
CA ALA A 403 -3.31 20.19 29.72
C ALA A 403 -4.15 20.55 30.97
N THR A 404 -4.40 21.84 31.19
CA THR A 404 -5.22 22.32 32.32
C THR A 404 -6.67 21.84 32.20
N ALA A 405 -7.23 21.82 30.99
CA ALA A 405 -8.60 21.37 30.74
C ALA A 405 -8.75 19.84 30.86
N LEU A 406 -7.78 19.06 30.37
CA LEU A 406 -7.89 17.60 30.29
C LEU A 406 -7.43 16.87 31.56
N GLY A 407 -6.58 17.47 32.39
CA GLY A 407 -6.11 16.87 33.64
C GLY A 407 -7.24 16.41 34.59
N PRO A 408 -8.21 17.27 34.92
CA PRO A 408 -9.37 16.89 35.75
C PRO A 408 -10.25 15.81 35.10
N ALA A 409 -10.41 15.84 33.77
CA ALA A 409 -11.20 14.85 33.04
C ALA A 409 -10.56 13.44 33.12
N LEU A 410 -9.23 13.35 32.96
CA LEU A 410 -8.51 12.08 33.14
C LEU A 410 -8.64 11.55 34.57
N ALA A 411 -8.61 12.42 35.58
CA ALA A 411 -8.79 12.02 36.97
C ALA A 411 -10.20 11.47 37.25
N ALA A 412 -11.24 11.98 36.56
CA ALA A 412 -12.62 11.54 36.73
C ALA A 412 -12.96 10.22 36.00
N LEU A 413 -12.13 9.78 35.06
CA LEU A 413 -12.29 8.51 34.32
C LEU A 413 -11.55 7.33 34.96
N ARG A 414 -10.74 7.59 35.99
CA ARG A 414 -10.07 6.60 36.83
C ARG A 414 -10.89 6.37 38.09
#